data_AF-A0A132AA62-F1
#
_entry.id   AF-A0A132AA62-F1
#
_cell.length_a   1.000
_cell.length_b   1.000
_cell.length_c   1.000
_cell.angle_alpha   90.00
_cell.angle_beta   90.00
_cell.angle_gamma   90.00
#
_symmetry.space_group_name_H-M   'P 1'
#
loop_
_entity.id
_entity.type
_entity.pdbx_description
1 polymer ?
#
loop_
_entity_poly.entity_id
_entity_poly.type
_entity_poly.pdbx_seq_one_letter_code
_entity_poly.pdbx_strand_id
1 'polypeptide(L)'
;MIENCGYAENNIPQLEDVSNFLKDCTGFSLRPTAGLLSSRDFLAGLAFRVFHCTQYIRHHSKPMYTPEPDVCHELLGHAPLFADPSFARFSQEIGLASLGAPDEFIEKLATCYWFTIEFGLCKQDDQIKAYGAGLLSSFGELQYCLSDKPEIRSFDPNQTCLQEYPITEFQPVYYLAEKFAFNSIPRPFVVHYNSFTHNIEIIDSKTQLEHLGKEIENDLQILVESIKKINTLA
;
A
#
# COMPACT_ATOMS: atom_id res chain seq x y z
N MET A 1 9.73 7.77 -12.74
CA MET A 1 8.68 8.81 -12.69
C MET A 1 9.13 10.18 -13.19
N ILE A 2 10.40 10.60 -13.00
CA ILE A 2 10.92 11.85 -13.61
C ILE A 2 10.79 11.84 -15.14
N GLU A 3 11.31 10.80 -15.78
CA GLU A 3 11.33 10.68 -17.25
C GLU A 3 9.95 10.41 -17.86
N ASN A 4 9.08 9.68 -17.15
CA ASN A 4 7.84 9.13 -17.70
C ASN A 4 6.56 9.85 -17.24
N CYS A 5 6.62 10.56 -16.11
CA CYS A 5 5.43 11.17 -15.48
C CYS A 5 5.59 12.68 -15.24
N GLY A 6 6.68 13.30 -15.72
CA GLY A 6 6.89 14.74 -15.61
C GLY A 6 7.17 15.25 -14.19
N TYR A 7 7.74 14.41 -13.31
CA TYR A 7 8.18 14.87 -11.99
C TYR A 7 9.36 15.84 -12.14
N ALA A 8 9.12 17.13 -11.88
CA ALA A 8 10.14 18.18 -11.90
C ALA A 8 9.76 19.32 -10.93
N GLU A 9 10.74 20.10 -10.49
CA GLU A 9 10.53 21.22 -9.54
C GLU A 9 9.58 22.32 -10.07
N ASN A 10 9.43 22.42 -11.39
CA ASN A 10 8.61 23.41 -12.08
C ASN A 10 7.35 22.81 -12.72
N ASN A 11 7.00 21.57 -12.41
CA ASN A 11 5.83 20.88 -12.97
C ASN A 11 5.16 19.97 -11.94
N ILE A 12 3.87 20.17 -11.68
CA ILE A 12 3.07 19.24 -10.88
C ILE A 12 2.59 18.12 -11.80
N PRO A 13 2.96 16.84 -11.55
CA PRO A 13 2.52 15.71 -12.35
C PRO A 13 1.00 15.59 -12.42
N GLN A 14 0.46 15.17 -13.57
CA GLN A 14 -0.96 14.92 -13.72
C GLN A 14 -1.30 13.49 -13.30
N LEU A 15 -2.42 13.32 -12.57
CA LEU A 15 -2.81 12.01 -12.04
C LEU A 15 -2.99 10.96 -13.13
N GLU A 16 -3.46 11.33 -14.32
CA GLU A 16 -3.66 10.39 -15.43
C GLU A 16 -2.33 9.77 -15.88
N ASP A 17 -1.27 10.58 -16.05
CA ASP A 17 0.05 10.11 -16.48
C ASP A 17 0.66 9.18 -15.43
N VAL A 18 0.54 9.55 -14.15
CA VAL A 18 1.02 8.72 -13.03
C VAL A 18 0.20 7.44 -12.91
N SER A 19 -1.13 7.51 -13.06
CA SER A 19 -2.02 6.36 -13.03
C SER A 19 -1.69 5.36 -14.14
N ASN A 20 -1.45 5.82 -15.36
CA ASN A 20 -1.08 4.95 -16.47
C ASN A 20 0.31 4.32 -16.27
N PHE A 21 1.28 5.08 -15.77
CA PHE A 21 2.59 4.53 -15.41
C PHE A 21 2.50 3.45 -14.32
N LEU A 22 1.67 3.66 -13.28
CA LEU A 22 1.47 2.67 -12.21
C LEU A 22 0.75 1.42 -12.71
N LYS A 23 -0.21 1.55 -13.63
CA LYS A 23 -0.90 0.40 -14.24
C LYS A 23 0.10 -0.49 -14.96
N ASP A 24 1.02 0.10 -15.72
CA ASP A 24 2.04 -0.64 -16.45
C ASP A 24 3.07 -1.31 -15.53
N CYS A 25 3.37 -0.71 -14.37
CA CYS A 25 4.34 -1.27 -13.41
C CYS A 25 3.74 -2.42 -12.58
N THR A 26 2.58 -2.20 -11.97
CA THR A 26 2.04 -3.08 -10.92
C THR A 26 0.53 -3.29 -11.01
N GLY A 27 -0.14 -2.71 -12.00
CA GLY A 27 -1.59 -2.69 -12.11
C GLY A 27 -2.27 -1.73 -11.12
N PHE A 28 -1.52 -0.94 -10.36
CA PHE A 28 -2.09 0.12 -9.53
C PHE A 28 -2.57 1.29 -10.38
N SER A 29 -3.61 1.97 -9.92
CA SER A 29 -4.14 3.15 -10.58
C SER A 29 -4.54 4.22 -9.56
N LEU A 30 -4.48 5.47 -9.98
CA LEU A 30 -4.94 6.60 -9.18
C LEU A 30 -6.37 6.97 -9.59
N ARG A 31 -7.20 7.29 -8.59
CA ARG A 31 -8.56 7.81 -8.78
C ARG A 31 -8.71 9.14 -8.04
N PRO A 32 -9.14 10.23 -8.70
CA PRO A 32 -9.38 11.50 -8.03
C PRO A 32 -10.40 11.37 -6.89
N THR A 33 -10.08 11.93 -5.72
CA THR A 33 -11.01 12.13 -4.60
C THR A 33 -11.04 13.60 -4.18
N ALA A 34 -12.19 14.06 -3.69
CA ALA A 34 -12.36 15.44 -3.22
C ALA A 34 -11.69 15.67 -1.85
N GLY A 35 -11.41 14.61 -1.10
CA GLY A 35 -10.84 14.66 0.24
C GLY A 35 -10.83 13.30 0.92
N LEU A 36 -10.80 13.32 2.25
CA LEU A 36 -10.76 12.10 3.07
C LEU A 36 -12.01 11.26 2.89
N LEU A 37 -11.81 9.97 2.60
CA LEU A 37 -12.85 8.96 2.55
C LEU A 37 -12.99 8.27 3.92
N SER A 38 -14.07 7.51 4.11
CA SER A 38 -14.14 6.59 5.23
C SER A 38 -13.02 5.55 5.12
N SER A 39 -12.49 5.07 6.25
CA SER A 39 -11.46 4.01 6.27
C SER A 39 -11.91 2.79 5.45
N ARG A 40 -13.19 2.43 5.53
CA ARG A 40 -13.77 1.30 4.79
C ARG A 40 -13.69 1.53 3.27
N ASP A 41 -14.11 2.69 2.77
CA ASP A 41 -14.13 2.97 1.33
C ASP A 41 -12.72 3.13 0.76
N PHE A 42 -11.84 3.77 1.53
CA PHE A 42 -10.45 3.94 1.14
C PHE A 42 -9.73 2.59 1.02
N LEU A 43 -9.81 1.75 2.06
CA LEU A 43 -9.20 0.42 2.06
C LEU A 43 -9.84 -0.50 1.00
N ALA A 44 -11.15 -0.40 0.77
CA ALA A 44 -11.79 -1.14 -0.32
C ALA A 44 -11.18 -0.80 -1.68
N GLY A 45 -10.79 0.45 -1.94
CA GLY A 45 -10.06 0.85 -3.15
C GLY A 45 -8.75 0.08 -3.32
N LEU A 46 -7.96 -0.04 -2.24
CA LEU A 46 -6.68 -0.76 -2.26
C LEU A 46 -6.86 -2.23 -2.68
N ALA A 47 -7.98 -2.87 -2.35
CA ALA A 47 -8.28 -4.24 -2.74
C ALA A 47 -8.27 -4.43 -4.28
N PHE A 48 -8.65 -3.38 -5.02
CA PHE A 48 -8.68 -3.33 -6.48
C PHE A 48 -7.43 -2.70 -7.09
N ARG A 49 -6.37 -2.47 -6.29
CA ARG A 49 -5.20 -1.68 -6.69
C ARG A 49 -5.59 -0.26 -7.16
N VAL A 50 -6.58 0.34 -6.50
CA VAL A 50 -7.00 1.72 -6.75
C VAL A 50 -6.66 2.56 -5.54
N PHE A 51 -5.80 3.55 -5.74
CA PHE A 51 -5.47 4.54 -4.72
C PHE A 51 -6.28 5.82 -4.95
N HIS A 52 -7.02 6.26 -3.94
CA HIS A 52 -7.78 7.51 -3.99
C HIS A 52 -6.84 8.68 -3.70
N CYS A 53 -6.67 9.56 -4.68
CA CYS A 53 -5.66 10.61 -4.68
C CYS A 53 -6.32 11.98 -4.76
N THR A 54 -5.93 12.92 -3.90
CA THR A 54 -6.37 14.31 -4.02
C THR A 54 -5.62 15.04 -5.15
N GLN A 55 -6.19 16.16 -5.62
CA GLN A 55 -5.60 17.00 -6.67
C GLN A 55 -5.31 18.43 -6.21
N TYR A 56 -5.84 18.85 -5.06
CA TYR A 56 -5.58 20.19 -4.53
C TYR A 56 -4.16 20.27 -3.97
N ILE A 57 -3.61 21.48 -3.93
CA ILE A 57 -2.30 21.77 -3.33
C ILE A 57 -2.49 22.50 -2.01
N ARG A 58 -1.63 22.21 -1.02
CA ARG A 58 -1.62 22.87 0.28
C ARG A 58 -1.45 24.39 0.16
N HIS A 59 -1.86 25.09 1.22
CA HIS A 59 -1.78 26.54 1.26
C HIS A 59 -0.32 27.04 1.24
N HIS A 60 -0.02 27.95 0.31
CA HIS A 60 1.34 28.43 0.04
C HIS A 60 2.03 29.15 1.22
N SER A 61 1.28 29.60 2.25
CA SER A 61 1.87 30.23 3.44
C SER A 61 2.58 29.26 4.38
N LYS A 62 2.30 27.95 4.27
CA LYS A 62 2.90 26.88 5.07
C LYS A 62 3.28 25.69 4.18
N PRO A 63 4.20 25.85 3.21
CA PRO A 63 4.49 24.77 2.24
C PRO A 63 5.09 23.52 2.91
N MET A 64 5.76 23.68 4.06
CA MET A 64 6.36 22.59 4.82
C MET A 64 5.40 21.84 5.76
N TYR A 65 4.11 22.21 5.81
CA TYR A 65 3.13 21.59 6.68
C TYR A 65 1.74 21.57 6.05
N THR A 66 1.07 20.41 6.10
CA THR A 66 -0.34 20.28 5.76
C THR A 66 -0.99 19.28 6.72
N PRO A 67 -2.18 19.58 7.29
CA PRO A 67 -2.93 18.61 8.09
C PRO A 67 -3.70 17.61 7.21
N GLU A 68 -3.92 17.95 5.94
CA GLU A 68 -4.68 17.14 4.98
C GLU A 68 -3.75 16.62 3.86
N PRO A 69 -4.00 15.43 3.32
CA PRO A 69 -3.18 14.84 2.26
C PRO A 69 -3.45 15.57 0.94
N ASP A 70 -2.61 16.56 0.62
CA ASP A 70 -2.65 17.28 -0.65
C ASP A 70 -1.88 16.52 -1.74
N VAL A 71 -1.98 16.97 -2.99
CA VAL A 71 -1.35 16.29 -4.15
C VAL A 71 0.16 16.10 -4.00
N CYS A 72 0.86 16.95 -3.25
CA CYS A 72 2.27 16.77 -2.95
C CYS A 72 2.52 15.52 -2.09
N HIS A 73 1.71 15.30 -1.06
CA HIS A 73 1.77 14.09 -0.23
C HIS A 73 1.51 12.84 -1.06
N GLU A 74 0.48 12.87 -1.91
CA GLU A 74 0.13 11.72 -2.74
C GLU A 74 1.21 11.38 -3.77
N LEU A 75 1.74 12.39 -4.47
CA LEU A 75 2.66 12.18 -5.57
C LEU A 75 4.10 11.93 -5.10
N LEU A 76 4.55 12.55 -4.00
CA LEU A 76 5.92 12.39 -3.50
C LEU A 76 6.02 11.26 -2.46
N GLY A 77 4.96 11.03 -1.69
CA GLY A 77 4.90 10.01 -0.66
C GLY A 77 4.43 8.66 -1.21
N HIS A 78 3.19 8.58 -1.69
CA HIS A 78 2.56 7.31 -2.04
C HIS A 78 2.93 6.78 -3.43
N ALA A 79 2.74 7.61 -4.47
CA ALA A 79 2.81 7.15 -5.85
C ALA A 79 4.12 6.39 -6.19
N PRO A 80 5.33 6.84 -5.76
CA PRO A 80 6.57 6.14 -6.08
C PRO A 80 6.61 4.71 -5.54
N LEU A 81 6.01 4.46 -4.37
CA LEU A 81 6.01 3.15 -3.73
C LEU A 81 5.08 2.17 -4.45
N PHE A 82 3.96 2.63 -5.01
CA PHE A 82 3.06 1.77 -5.78
C PHE A 82 3.68 1.23 -7.08
N ALA A 83 4.81 1.79 -7.53
CA ALA A 83 5.56 1.23 -8.65
C ALA A 83 6.38 -0.02 -8.25
N ASP A 84 6.58 -0.27 -6.95
CA ASP A 84 7.22 -1.50 -6.47
C ASP A 84 6.18 -2.65 -6.33
N PRO A 85 6.42 -3.82 -6.96
CA PRO A 85 5.46 -4.93 -6.91
C PRO A 85 5.21 -5.48 -5.50
N SER A 86 6.20 -5.44 -4.61
CA SER A 86 6.06 -5.96 -3.24
C SER A 86 5.21 -5.03 -2.40
N PHE A 87 5.45 -3.72 -2.51
CA PHE A 87 4.65 -2.70 -1.84
C PHE A 87 3.21 -2.63 -2.37
N ALA A 88 3.03 -2.74 -3.70
CA ALA A 88 1.71 -2.82 -4.32
C ALA A 88 0.92 -4.03 -3.79
N ARG A 89 1.56 -5.20 -3.71
CA ARG A 89 0.94 -6.41 -3.12
C ARG A 89 0.57 -6.20 -1.66
N PHE A 90 1.51 -5.70 -0.85
CA PHE A 90 1.29 -5.41 0.57
C PHE A 90 0.08 -4.48 0.77
N SER A 91 -0.01 -3.42 -0.02
CA SER A 91 -1.12 -2.46 0.04
C SER A 91 -2.45 -3.11 -0.35
N GLN A 92 -2.43 -3.96 -1.38
CA GLN A 92 -3.61 -4.71 -1.80
C GLN A 92 -4.06 -5.72 -0.74
N GLU A 93 -3.13 -6.37 -0.02
CA GLU A 93 -3.45 -7.33 1.04
C GLU A 93 -4.24 -6.68 2.19
N ILE A 94 -3.88 -5.46 2.59
CA ILE A 94 -4.65 -4.68 3.57
C ILE A 94 -6.06 -4.37 3.01
N GLY A 95 -6.16 -3.98 1.75
CA GLY A 95 -7.44 -3.74 1.10
C GLY A 95 -8.33 -4.97 1.03
N LEU A 96 -7.79 -6.11 0.59
CA LEU A 96 -8.50 -7.39 0.55
C LEU A 96 -8.94 -7.86 1.93
N ALA A 97 -8.15 -7.56 2.95
CA ALA A 97 -8.51 -7.85 4.34
C ALA A 97 -9.73 -7.05 4.81
N SER A 98 -9.92 -5.82 4.31
CA SER A 98 -11.03 -4.94 4.70
C SER A 98 -12.40 -5.39 4.18
N LEU A 99 -12.43 -6.14 3.06
CA LEU A 99 -13.68 -6.49 2.38
C LEU A 99 -14.57 -7.40 3.25
N GLY A 100 -15.74 -6.91 3.63
CA GLY A 100 -16.69 -7.65 4.47
C GLY A 100 -16.25 -7.80 5.94
N ALA A 101 -15.17 -7.14 6.36
CA ALA A 101 -14.75 -7.12 7.77
C ALA A 101 -15.66 -6.19 8.59
N PRO A 102 -15.90 -6.49 9.90
CA PRO A 102 -16.67 -5.63 10.78
C PRO A 102 -15.93 -4.30 11.06
N ASP A 103 -16.65 -3.25 11.45
CA ASP A 103 -16.09 -1.90 11.63
C ASP A 103 -14.90 -1.87 12.62
N GLU A 104 -15.00 -2.62 13.74
CA GLU A 104 -13.89 -2.74 14.70
C GLU A 104 -12.58 -3.26 14.07
N PHE A 105 -12.70 -4.05 13.00
CA PHE A 105 -11.58 -4.63 12.29
C PHE A 105 -11.09 -3.70 11.18
N ILE A 106 -11.98 -2.88 10.60
CA ILE A 106 -11.59 -1.78 9.71
C ILE A 106 -10.68 -0.80 10.45
N GLU A 107 -11.02 -0.42 11.68
CA GLU A 107 -10.17 0.46 12.48
C GLU A 107 -8.79 -0.16 12.77
N LYS A 108 -8.74 -1.47 13.09
CA LYS A 108 -7.48 -2.20 13.24
C LYS A 108 -6.64 -2.20 11.96
N LEU A 109 -7.26 -2.41 10.81
CA LEU A 109 -6.59 -2.36 9.51
C LEU A 109 -6.12 -0.95 9.15
N ALA A 110 -6.90 0.07 9.49
CA ALA A 110 -6.52 1.48 9.32
C ALA A 110 -5.31 1.84 10.18
N THR A 111 -5.23 1.34 11.42
CA THR A 111 -4.04 1.49 12.27
C THR A 111 -2.82 0.76 11.67
N CYS A 112 -3.00 -0.45 11.13
CA CYS A 112 -1.91 -1.12 10.41
C CYS A 112 -1.47 -0.32 9.18
N TYR A 113 -2.41 0.23 8.40
CA TYR A 113 -2.12 1.10 7.27
C TYR A 113 -1.31 2.33 7.71
N TRP A 114 -1.70 2.98 8.82
CA TRP A 114 -0.99 4.12 9.40
C TRP A 114 0.47 3.79 9.73
N PHE A 115 0.71 2.72 10.50
CA PHE A 115 2.08 2.36 10.90
C PHE A 115 2.90 1.66 9.82
N THR A 116 2.37 1.52 8.61
CA THR A 116 3.08 0.91 7.48
C THR A 116 3.09 1.84 6.28
N ILE A 117 2.00 1.98 5.56
CA ILE A 117 1.95 2.78 4.33
C ILE A 117 2.16 4.28 4.62
N GLU A 118 1.69 4.80 5.76
CA GLU A 118 1.89 6.22 6.11
C GLU A 118 3.22 6.49 6.83
N PHE A 119 3.55 5.70 7.86
CA PHE A 119 4.68 5.94 8.76
C PHE A 119 5.60 4.74 8.94
N GLY A 120 5.63 3.82 7.97
CA GLY A 120 6.46 2.62 8.02
C GLY A 120 7.94 2.87 7.76
N LEU A 121 8.76 2.09 8.44
CA LEU A 121 10.19 1.97 8.22
C LEU A 121 10.52 0.56 7.70
N CYS A 122 11.61 0.43 6.96
CA CYS A 122 12.12 -0.87 6.52
C CYS A 122 13.61 -0.99 6.83
N LYS A 123 14.13 -2.22 6.75
CA LYS A 123 15.55 -2.52 6.90
C LYS A 123 16.11 -2.90 5.53
N GLN A 124 17.09 -2.17 5.05
CA GLN A 124 17.78 -2.42 3.78
C GLN A 124 19.29 -2.33 4.00
N ASP A 125 20.03 -3.39 3.65
CA ASP A 125 21.49 -3.49 3.83
C ASP A 125 21.94 -3.15 5.26
N ASP A 126 21.25 -3.71 6.25
CA ASP A 126 21.42 -3.43 7.68
C ASP A 126 21.18 -1.97 8.13
N GLN A 127 20.65 -1.11 7.27
CA GLN A 127 20.25 0.25 7.58
C GLN A 127 18.74 0.40 7.67
N ILE A 128 18.28 1.21 8.63
CA ILE A 128 16.89 1.63 8.72
C ILE A 128 16.63 2.72 7.67
N LYS A 129 15.56 2.57 6.89
CA LYS A 129 15.10 3.53 5.88
C LYS A 129 13.61 3.81 6.09
N ALA A 130 13.20 5.03 5.76
CA ALA A 130 11.79 5.38 5.70
C ALA A 130 11.21 4.98 4.35
N TYR A 131 9.99 4.44 4.37
CA TYR A 131 9.19 4.27 3.17
C TYR A 131 7.79 4.85 3.32
N GLY A 132 7.30 5.08 4.54
CA GLY A 132 5.96 5.62 4.76
C GLY A 132 5.73 6.97 4.06
N ALA A 133 4.59 7.14 3.40
CA ALA A 133 4.27 8.33 2.61
C ALA A 133 4.22 9.62 3.44
N GLY A 134 3.70 9.56 4.67
CA GLY A 134 3.76 10.65 5.64
C GLY A 134 5.19 11.09 5.96
N LEU A 135 6.12 10.13 6.03
CA LEU A 135 7.56 10.41 6.22
C LEU A 135 8.16 11.04 4.95
N LEU A 136 7.96 10.41 3.79
CA LEU A 136 8.56 10.84 2.53
C LEU A 136 8.07 12.22 2.05
N SER A 137 6.89 12.64 2.51
CA SER A 137 6.29 13.95 2.19
C SER A 137 6.46 15.02 3.28
N SER A 138 7.09 14.67 4.41
CA SER A 138 7.33 15.56 5.56
C SER A 138 8.82 15.68 5.85
N PHE A 139 9.42 16.83 5.50
CA PHE A 139 10.85 17.06 5.70
C PHE A 139 11.28 16.87 7.17
N GLY A 140 10.52 17.43 8.11
CA GLY A 140 10.84 17.36 9.53
C GLY A 140 10.69 15.96 10.10
N GLU A 141 9.62 15.26 9.73
CA GLU A 141 9.37 13.93 10.27
C GLU A 141 10.28 12.85 9.66
N LEU A 142 10.69 13.02 8.39
CA LEU A 142 11.70 12.18 7.76
C LEU A 142 13.03 12.21 8.54
N GLN A 143 13.47 13.39 8.98
CA GLN A 143 14.67 13.52 9.81
C GLN A 143 14.46 12.96 11.22
N TYR A 144 13.28 13.20 11.79
CA TYR A 144 12.94 12.75 13.14
C TYR A 144 12.86 11.22 13.25
N CYS A 145 12.21 10.54 12.31
CA CYS A 145 12.00 9.08 12.35
C CYS A 145 13.30 8.26 12.28
N LEU A 146 14.37 8.85 11.73
CA LEU A 146 15.71 8.23 11.64
C LEU A 146 16.69 8.73 12.72
N SER A 147 16.21 9.53 13.67
CA SER A 147 16.99 9.98 14.83
C SER A 147 16.98 8.94 15.96
N ASP A 148 17.63 9.26 17.07
CA ASP A 148 17.64 8.46 18.31
C ASP A 148 16.44 8.76 19.23
N LYS A 149 15.52 9.64 18.81
CA LYS A 149 14.39 10.10 19.63
C LYS A 149 13.18 9.15 19.65
N PRO A 150 12.67 8.66 18.50
CA PRO A 150 11.49 7.81 18.53
C PRO A 150 11.85 6.37 18.90
N GLU A 151 10.85 5.64 19.40
CA GLU A 151 10.98 4.20 19.59
C GLU A 151 10.74 3.46 18.27
N ILE A 152 11.62 2.53 17.91
CA ILE A 152 11.46 1.69 16.71
C ILE A 152 11.18 0.26 17.15
N ARG A 153 10.06 -0.31 16.69
CA ARG A 153 9.61 -1.66 17.01
C ARG A 153 9.52 -2.54 15.76
N SER A 154 9.46 -3.85 15.95
CA SER A 154 9.13 -4.78 14.85
C SER A 154 7.64 -4.75 14.56
N PHE A 155 7.26 -4.75 13.29
CA PHE A 155 5.85 -4.82 12.89
C PHE A 155 5.27 -6.21 13.15
N ASP A 156 4.21 -6.25 13.95
CA ASP A 156 3.32 -7.40 14.08
C ASP A 156 1.89 -6.87 13.93
N PRO A 157 1.18 -7.18 12.83
CA PRO A 157 -0.16 -6.67 12.59
C PRO A 157 -1.12 -6.85 13.77
N ASN A 158 -1.02 -7.97 14.50
CA ASN A 158 -1.92 -8.29 15.60
C ASN A 158 -1.68 -7.41 16.84
N GLN A 159 -0.47 -6.88 17.01
CA GLN A 159 -0.09 -5.97 18.10
C GLN A 159 -0.17 -4.51 17.65
N THR A 160 0.40 -4.21 16.48
CA THR A 160 0.45 -2.86 15.91
C THR A 160 -0.94 -2.29 15.68
N CYS A 161 -1.95 -3.11 15.35
CA CYS A 161 -3.32 -2.62 15.17
C CYS A 161 -3.97 -2.02 16.43
N LEU A 162 -3.38 -2.23 17.61
CA LEU A 162 -3.85 -1.70 18.89
C LEU A 162 -3.09 -0.44 19.33
N GLN A 163 -2.07 -0.03 18.58
CA GLN A 163 -1.23 1.12 18.94
C GLN A 163 -1.99 2.43 18.67
N GLU A 164 -2.12 3.26 19.71
CA GLU A 164 -2.63 4.63 19.58
C GLU A 164 -1.57 5.56 18.97
N TYR A 165 -2.01 6.59 18.23
CA TYR A 165 -1.11 7.54 17.58
C TYR A 165 -1.64 8.99 17.59
N PRO A 166 -0.74 9.99 17.69
CA PRO A 166 -1.11 11.37 17.45
C PRO A 166 -1.28 11.64 15.94
N ILE A 167 -2.22 12.53 15.59
CA ILE A 167 -2.47 12.93 14.19
C ILE A 167 -1.74 14.26 13.86
N THR A 168 -1.45 15.08 14.87
CA THR A 168 -0.92 16.44 14.70
C THR A 168 0.54 16.62 15.13
N GLU A 169 1.16 15.57 15.68
CA GLU A 169 2.52 15.57 16.20
C GLU A 169 3.31 14.43 15.56
N PHE A 170 4.65 14.49 15.62
CA PHE A 170 5.49 13.39 15.13
C PHE A 170 5.22 12.12 15.92
N GLN A 171 5.27 10.99 15.23
CA GLN A 171 4.93 9.71 15.86
C GLN A 171 5.97 9.35 16.94
N PRO A 172 5.54 8.99 18.15
CA PRO A 172 6.48 8.55 19.20
C PRO A 172 7.06 7.17 18.93
N VAL A 173 6.36 6.35 18.13
CA VAL A 173 6.70 4.96 17.81
C VAL A 173 6.60 4.75 16.30
N TYR A 174 7.60 4.11 15.71
CA TYR A 174 7.59 3.63 14.33
C TYR A 174 7.81 2.12 14.27
N TYR A 175 7.39 1.50 13.16
CA TYR A 175 7.48 0.06 12.98
C TYR A 175 8.32 -0.32 11.76
N LEU A 176 9.20 -1.30 11.93
CA LEU A 176 9.92 -1.98 10.86
C LEU A 176 9.00 -3.03 10.24
N ALA A 177 8.44 -2.73 9.07
CA ALA A 177 7.46 -3.56 8.39
C ALA A 177 8.04 -4.17 7.10
N GLU A 178 8.08 -5.50 7.07
CA GLU A 178 8.56 -6.27 5.91
C GLU A 178 7.43 -7.02 5.21
N LYS A 179 6.38 -7.43 5.94
CA LYS A 179 5.26 -8.25 5.44
C LYS A 179 3.97 -7.95 6.19
N PHE A 180 2.82 -8.09 5.52
CA PHE A 180 1.50 -8.07 6.16
C PHE A 180 0.96 -9.49 6.30
N ALA A 181 0.63 -9.89 7.53
CA ALA A 181 -0.04 -11.15 7.79
C ALA A 181 -0.92 -11.02 9.04
N PHE A 182 -2.20 -10.77 8.85
CA PHE A 182 -3.17 -10.70 9.95
C PHE A 182 -3.73 -12.08 10.27
N ASN A 183 -3.82 -12.44 11.55
CA ASN A 183 -4.38 -13.74 11.93
C ASN A 183 -5.92 -13.68 11.85
N SER A 184 -6.47 -14.34 10.85
CA SER A 184 -7.90 -14.66 10.67
C SER A 184 -8.87 -13.48 10.81
N ILE A 185 -9.33 -12.97 9.68
CA ILE A 185 -10.34 -11.91 9.60
C ILE A 185 -11.72 -12.53 9.90
N PRO A 186 -12.52 -11.97 10.83
CA PRO A 186 -13.80 -12.54 11.23
C PRO A 186 -14.87 -12.32 10.13
N ARG A 187 -14.80 -13.12 9.07
CA ARG A 187 -15.77 -13.16 7.96
C ARG A 187 -15.99 -14.61 7.50
N PRO A 188 -17.19 -14.97 7.00
CA PRO A 188 -17.52 -16.36 6.66
C PRO A 188 -16.98 -16.82 5.30
N PHE A 189 -16.19 -16.00 4.61
CA PHE A 189 -15.69 -16.26 3.26
C PHE A 189 -14.26 -15.77 3.05
N VAL A 190 -13.61 -16.32 2.04
CA VAL A 190 -12.32 -15.85 1.52
C VAL A 190 -12.58 -15.08 0.23
N VAL A 191 -11.86 -13.97 0.07
CA VAL A 191 -11.88 -13.17 -1.16
C VAL A 191 -10.65 -13.50 -2.00
N HIS A 192 -10.84 -13.59 -3.31
CA HIS A 192 -9.80 -13.75 -4.31
C HIS A 192 -9.91 -12.58 -5.29
N TYR A 193 -8.78 -11.93 -5.60
CA TYR A 193 -8.75 -10.88 -6.60
C TYR A 193 -8.43 -11.47 -7.98
N ASN A 194 -9.37 -11.39 -8.91
CA ASN A 194 -9.13 -11.79 -10.28
C ASN A 194 -8.52 -10.62 -11.05
N SER A 195 -7.23 -10.74 -11.35
CA SER A 195 -6.49 -9.68 -12.06
C SER A 195 -6.89 -9.51 -13.53
N PHE A 196 -7.49 -10.51 -14.17
CA PHE A 196 -7.92 -10.41 -15.57
C PHE A 196 -9.20 -9.58 -15.70
N THR A 197 -10.17 -9.82 -14.81
CA THR A 197 -11.48 -9.16 -14.85
C THR A 197 -11.58 -7.96 -13.91
N HIS A 198 -10.54 -7.74 -13.08
CA HIS A 198 -10.49 -6.70 -12.06
C HIS A 198 -11.67 -6.77 -11.08
N ASN A 199 -12.06 -7.99 -10.67
CA ASN A 199 -13.17 -8.22 -9.75
C ASN A 199 -12.71 -8.98 -8.48
N ILE A 200 -13.60 -8.98 -7.49
CA ILE A 200 -13.43 -9.78 -6.27
C ILE A 200 -14.34 -10.98 -6.36
N GLU A 201 -13.74 -12.16 -6.30
CA GLU A 201 -14.43 -13.44 -6.28
C GLU A 201 -14.54 -13.91 -4.83
N ILE A 202 -15.74 -14.31 -4.44
CA ILE A 202 -15.99 -15.00 -3.19
C ILE A 202 -15.81 -16.50 -3.48
N ILE A 203 -14.86 -17.14 -2.80
CA ILE A 203 -14.62 -18.58 -2.96
C ILE A 203 -15.48 -19.31 -1.93
N ASP A 204 -16.70 -19.71 -2.33
CA ASP A 204 -17.69 -20.35 -1.44
C ASP A 204 -18.30 -21.65 -2.00
N SER A 205 -17.92 -22.04 -3.23
CA SER A 205 -18.40 -23.27 -3.87
C SER A 205 -17.27 -24.22 -4.27
N LYS A 206 -17.60 -25.51 -4.33
CA LYS A 206 -16.67 -26.55 -4.80
C LYS A 206 -16.15 -26.27 -6.21
N THR A 207 -17.02 -25.81 -7.10
CA THR A 207 -16.66 -25.50 -8.49
C THR A 207 -15.62 -24.37 -8.58
N GLN A 208 -15.76 -23.32 -7.77
CA GLN A 208 -14.77 -22.24 -7.74
C GLN A 208 -13.42 -22.70 -7.16
N LEU A 209 -13.44 -23.54 -6.11
CA LEU A 209 -12.23 -24.15 -5.57
C LEU A 209 -11.52 -25.03 -6.60
N GLU A 210 -12.26 -25.83 -7.37
CA GLU A 210 -11.71 -26.64 -8.46
C GLU A 210 -11.11 -25.77 -9.57
N HIS A 211 -11.77 -24.65 -9.91
CA HIS A 211 -11.25 -23.70 -10.89
C HIS A 211 -9.93 -23.06 -10.44
N LEU A 212 -9.91 -22.50 -9.23
CA LEU A 212 -8.70 -21.90 -8.64
C LEU A 212 -7.56 -22.92 -8.53
N GLY A 213 -7.88 -24.15 -8.11
CA GLY A 213 -6.89 -25.24 -8.05
C GLY A 213 -6.29 -25.55 -9.41
N LYS A 214 -7.10 -25.55 -10.47
CA LYS A 214 -6.64 -25.79 -11.84
C LYS A 214 -5.80 -24.63 -12.39
N GLU A 215 -6.11 -23.38 -12.05
CA GLU A 215 -5.28 -22.23 -12.39
C GLU A 215 -3.89 -22.33 -11.76
N ILE A 216 -3.84 -22.64 -10.46
CA ILE A 216 -2.58 -22.86 -9.74
C ILE A 216 -1.79 -24.03 -10.34
N GLU A 217 -2.47 -25.11 -10.73
CA GLU A 217 -1.84 -26.25 -11.40
C GLU A 217 -1.20 -25.85 -12.74
N ASN A 218 -1.89 -25.04 -13.56
CA ASN A 218 -1.34 -24.54 -14.81
C ASN A 218 -0.09 -23.66 -14.60
N ASP A 219 -0.13 -22.75 -13.62
CA ASP A 219 1.01 -21.90 -13.29
C ASP A 219 2.21 -22.73 -12.79
N LEU A 220 1.95 -23.77 -11.99
CA LEU A 220 2.98 -24.70 -11.54
C LEU A 220 3.59 -25.49 -12.70
N GLN A 221 2.79 -25.90 -13.68
CA GLN A 221 3.29 -26.56 -14.88
C GLN A 221 4.22 -25.65 -15.68
N ILE A 222 3.87 -24.37 -15.87
CA ILE A 222 4.73 -23.37 -16.52
C ILE A 222 6.07 -23.25 -15.79
N LEU A 223 6.05 -23.18 -14.46
CA LEU A 223 7.27 -23.13 -13.64
C LEU A 223 8.13 -24.38 -13.85
N VAL A 224 7.52 -25.57 -13.77
CA VAL A 224 8.22 -26.85 -13.94
C VAL A 224 8.85 -26.97 -15.33
N GLU A 225 8.12 -26.57 -16.39
CA GLU A 225 8.66 -26.56 -17.76
C GLU A 225 9.81 -25.57 -17.91
N SER A 226 9.71 -24.39 -17.30
CA SER A 226 10.76 -23.37 -17.33
C SER A 226 12.05 -23.88 -16.66
N ILE A 227 11.93 -24.52 -15.49
CA ILE A 227 13.07 -25.13 -14.79
C ILE A 227 13.74 -26.19 -15.66
N LYS A 228 12.95 -27.09 -16.30
CA LYS A 228 13.50 -28.12 -17.18
C LYS A 228 14.31 -27.53 -18.33
N LYS A 229 13.79 -26.47 -18.97
CA LYS A 229 14.46 -25.78 -20.09
C LYS A 229 15.76 -25.08 -19.67
N ILE A 230 15.76 -24.40 -18.52
CA ILE A 230 16.96 -23.74 -17.99
C ILE A 230 18.04 -24.78 -17.66
N ASN A 231 17.66 -25.88 -17.01
CA ASN A 231 18.60 -26.95 -16.66
C ASN A 231 19.15 -27.73 -17.86
N THR A 232 18.53 -27.64 -19.05
CA THR A 232 19.08 -28.23 -20.28
C THR A 232 20.03 -27.28 -21.03
N LEU A 233 20.08 -26.00 -20.64
CA LEU A 233 20.95 -24.97 -21.21
C LEU A 233 22.21 -24.72 -20.37
N ALA A 234 22.29 -25.29 -19.16
CA ALA A 234 23.44 -25.26 -18.26
C ALA A 234 24.28 -26.54 -18.41
#